data_AF-A0A937PA81-F1
#
_entry.id   AF-A0A937PA81-F1
#
_cell.length_a   1.000
_cell.length_b   1.000
_cell.length_c   1.000
_cell.angle_alpha   90.00
_cell.angle_beta   90.00
_cell.angle_gamma   90.00
#
_symmetry.space_group_name_H-M   'P 1'
#
loop_
_entity.id
_entity.type
_entity.pdbx_description
1 polymer ?
#
loop_
_entity_poly.entity_id
_entity_poly.type
_entity_poly.pdbx_seq_one_letter_code
_entity_poly.pdbx_strand_id
1 'polypeptide(L)' 'MKYLEYLTWILGILAGLIILLGAIAFVFDVRVFGVNHVVNYFHVANSFLLMCICISIFLIWKGKKD' A
#
# COMPACT_ATOMS: atom_id res chain seq x y z
N MET A 1 20.44 -7.06 -0.76
CA MET A 1 19.29 -6.13 -0.86
C MET A 1 18.00 -6.68 -0.26
N LYS A 2 18.10 -7.59 0.72
CA LYS A 2 16.94 -8.25 1.34
C LYS A 2 16.05 -7.30 2.14
N TYR A 3 16.63 -6.26 2.74
CA TYR A 3 15.88 -5.26 3.52
C TYR A 3 14.85 -4.48 2.69
N LEU A 4 15.19 -4.09 1.45
CA LEU A 4 14.25 -3.40 0.56
C LEU A 4 13.13 -4.33 0.07
N GLU A 5 13.44 -5.60 -0.14
CA GLU A 5 12.47 -6.63 -0.50
C GLU A 5 11.48 -6.90 0.64
N TYR A 6 11.98 -7.04 1.88
CA TYR A 6 11.14 -7.09 3.08
C TYR A 6 10.29 -5.85 3.26
N LEU A 7 10.85 -4.66 3.02
CA LEU A 7 10.12 -3.39 3.12
C LEU A 7 8.97 -3.34 2.10
N THR A 8 9.21 -3.81 0.86
CA THR A 8 8.18 -3.91 -0.19
C THR A 8 7.06 -4.87 0.22
N TRP A 9 7.41 -6.00 0.83
CA TRP A 9 6.44 -6.96 1.36
C TRP A 9 5.58 -6.37 2.49
N ILE A 10 6.20 -5.69 3.45
CA ILE A 10 5.50 -5.04 4.57
C ILE A 10 4.55 -3.96 4.06
N LEU A 11 5.02 -3.10 3.15
CA LEU A 11 4.21 -2.05 2.54
C LEU A 11 3.04 -2.62 1.71
N GLY A 12 3.26 -3.75 1.01
CA GLY A 12 2.23 -4.47 0.28
C GLY A 12 1.14 -5.03 1.19
N ILE A 13 1.51 -5.68 2.31
CA ILE A 13 0.56 -6.16 3.32
C ILE A 13 -0.22 -4.99 3.91
N LEU A 14 0.47 -3.90 4.25
CA LEU A 14 -0.15 -2.71 4.85
C LEU A 14 -1.16 -2.07 3.89
N ALA A 15 -0.82 -1.96 2.61
CA ALA A 15 -1.74 -1.47 1.59
C ALA A 15 -2.98 -2.37 1.46
N GLY A 16 -2.79 -3.70 1.48
CA GLY A 16 -3.90 -4.66 1.47
C GLY A 16 -4.85 -4.50 2.67
N LEU A 17 -4.30 -4.32 3.87
CA LEU A 17 -5.08 -4.07 5.09
C LEU A 17 -5.88 -2.76 5.00
N ILE A 18 -5.29 -1.69 4.47
CA ILE A 18 -5.96 -0.39 4.31
C ILE A 18 -7.08 -0.47 3.26
N ILE A 19 -6.88 -1.22 2.17
CA ILE A 19 -7.92 -1.48 1.17
C ILE A 19 -9.08 -2.26 1.79
N LEU A 20 -8.77 -3.30 2.60
CA LEU A 20 -9.79 -4.07 3.30
C LEU A 20 -10.59 -3.19 4.25
N LEU A 21 -9.92 -2.31 5.01
CA LEU A 21 -10.56 -1.35 5.90
C LEU A 21 -11.46 -0.37 5.13
N GLY A 22 -10.98 0.15 3.99
CA GLY A 22 -11.74 1.02 3.11
C GLY A 22 -12.97 0.32 2.52
N ALA A 23 -12.85 -0.95 2.13
CA ALA A 23 -13.96 -1.76 1.63
C ALA A 23 -15.02 -2.03 2.71
N ILE A 24 -14.61 -2.34 3.94
CA ILE A 24 -15.53 -2.51 5.07
C ILE A 24 -16.23 -1.18 5.39
N ALA A 25 -15.49 -0.06 5.43
CA ALA A 25 -16.05 1.26 5.64
C ALA A 25 -17.09 1.64 4.56
N PHE A 26 -16.84 1.26 3.30
CA PHE A 26 -17.76 1.48 2.19
C PHE A 26 -19.04 0.65 2.31
N VAL A 27 -18.93 -0.65 2.64
CA VAL A 27 -20.08 -1.56 2.69
C VAL A 27 -21.00 -1.27 3.88
N PHE A 28 -20.43 -0.92 5.02
CA PHE A 28 -21.20 -0.71 6.25
C PHE A 28 -21.58 0.77 6.49
N ASP A 29 -21.20 1.68 5.59
CA ASP A 29 -21.36 3.15 5.71
C ASP A 29 -20.94 3.70 7.08
N VAL A 30 -19.98 3.02 7.71
CA VAL A 30 -19.46 3.35 9.04
C VAL A 30 -18.24 4.23 8.90
N ARG A 31 -18.24 5.31 9.69
CA ARG A 31 -17.07 6.18 9.84
C ARG A 31 -16.02 5.48 10.69
N VAL A 32 -15.29 4.55 10.10
CA VAL A 32 -14.12 3.96 10.75
C VAL A 32 -13.08 5.09 10.94
N PHE A 33 -12.39 5.16 12.08
CA PHE A 33 -11.30 6.12 12.36
C PHE A 33 -11.57 7.63 12.12
N GLY A 34 -12.83 8.09 12.08
CA GLY A 34 -13.14 9.53 11.89
C GLY A 34 -12.83 10.08 10.49
N VAL A 35 -12.54 9.20 9.52
CA VAL A 35 -12.29 9.58 8.14
C VAL A 35 -13.64 9.77 7.44
N ASN A 36 -13.97 11.01 7.06
CA ASN A 36 -15.27 11.35 6.49
C ASN A 36 -15.50 10.78 5.07
N HIS A 37 -14.45 10.38 4.35
CA HIS A 37 -14.56 9.87 2.99
C HIS A 37 -13.76 8.57 2.81
N VAL A 38 -14.47 7.52 2.39
CA VAL A 38 -13.91 6.22 1.99
C VAL A 38 -12.74 6.38 1.01
N VAL A 39 -12.82 7.37 0.12
CA VAL A 39 -11.78 7.72 -0.86
C VAL A 39 -10.40 7.93 -0.22
N ASN A 40 -10.35 8.44 1.01
CA ASN A 40 -9.08 8.71 1.70
C ASN A 40 -8.33 7.42 2.05
N TYR A 41 -9.04 6.34 2.39
CA TYR A 41 -8.42 5.02 2.60
C TYR A 41 -7.79 4.49 1.32
N PHE A 42 -8.52 4.57 0.22
CA PHE A 42 -8.01 4.16 -1.09
C PHE A 42 -6.83 5.03 -1.54
N HIS A 43 -6.82 6.32 -1.20
CA HIS A 43 -5.71 7.21 -1.55
C HIS A 43 -4.42 6.89 -0.78
N VAL A 44 -4.56 6.58 0.52
CA VAL A 44 -3.44 6.13 1.36
C VAL A 44 -2.92 4.78 0.86
N ALA A 45 -3.80 3.80 0.62
CA ALA A 45 -3.41 2.51 0.07
C ALA A 45 -2.69 2.64 -1.29
N ASN A 46 -3.19 3.52 -2.17
CA ASN A 46 -2.60 3.75 -3.47
C ASN A 46 -1.18 4.33 -3.38
N SER A 47 -0.94 5.24 -2.42
CA SER A 47 0.39 5.79 -2.16
C SER A 47 1.38 4.72 -1.67
N PHE A 48 0.92 3.81 -0.81
CA PHE A 48 1.73 2.68 -0.36
C PHE A 48 2.05 1.68 -1.49
N LEU A 49 1.09 1.38 -2.35
CA LEU A 49 1.32 0.53 -3.53
C LEU A 49 2.29 1.17 -4.53
N LEU A 50 2.16 2.47 -4.78
CA LEU A 50 3.08 3.20 -5.66
C LEU A 50 4.52 3.13 -5.14
N MET A 51 4.72 3.27 -3.82
CA MET A 51 6.02 3.09 -3.17
C MET A 51 6.59 1.69 -3.41
N CYS A 52 5.77 0.64 -3.27
CA CYS A 52 6.19 -0.74 -3.55
C CYS A 52 6.65 -0.93 -4.99
N ILE A 53 5.93 -0.37 -5.95
CA ILE A 53 6.26 -0.45 -7.38
C ILE A 53 7.59 0.25 -7.64
N CYS A 54 7.79 1.46 -7.11
CA CYS A 54 9.05 2.20 -7.25
C CYS A 54 10.25 1.42 -6.69
N ILE A 55 10.11 0.84 -5.49
CA ILE A 55 11.19 0.05 -4.86
C ILE A 55 11.46 -1.22 -5.68
N SER A 56 10.42 -1.88 -6.19
CA SER A 56 10.55 -3.07 -7.02
C SER A 56 11.27 -2.77 -8.34
N ILE A 57 10.90 -1.69 -9.03
CA ILE A 57 11.56 -1.25 -10.26
C ILE A 57 13.03 -0.91 -9.98
N PHE A 58 13.33 -0.23 -8.87
CA PHE A 58 14.69 0.10 -8.48
C PHE A 58 15.54 -1.15 -8.23
N LEU A 59 14.99 -2.15 -7.52
CA LEU A 59 15.67 -3.43 -7.28
C LEU A 59 15.94 -4.19 -8.58
N ILE A 60 14.97 -4.24 -9.50
CA ILE A 60 15.13 -4.89 -10.81
C ILE A 60 16.19 -4.17 -11.66
N TRP A 61 16.14 -2.84 -11.71
CA TRP A 61 17.11 -2.04 -12.47
C TRP A 61 18.53 -2.24 -11.96
N LYS A 62 18.71 -2.23 -10.63
CA LYS A 62 20.02 -2.44 -10.02
C LYS A 62 20.51 -3.88 -10.23
N GLY A 63 19.65 -4.89 -10.09
CA GLY A 63 20.00 -6.29 -10.34
C GLY A 63 20.31 -6.62 -11.80
N LYS A 64 19.91 -5.77 -12.76
CA LYS A 64 20.30 -5.88 -14.19
C LYS A 64 21.66 -5.25 -14.52
N LYS A 65 22.22 -4.46 -13.59
CA LYS A 65 23.43 -3.67 -13.78
C LYS A 65 24.67 -4.35 -13.17
N ASP A 66 24.45 -5.30 -12.27
CA ASP A 66 25.45 -6.25 -11.75
C ASP A 66 25.54 -7.48 -12.67
#